data_AF-A0A1Y6IWI6-F1
#
_entry.id   AF-A0A1Y6IWI6-F1
#
_cell.length_a   1.000
_cell.length_b   1.000
_cell.length_c   1.000
_cell.angle_alpha   90.00
_cell.angle_beta   90.00
_cell.angle_gamma   90.00
#
_symmetry.space_group_name_H-M   'P 1'
#
loop_
_entity.id
_entity.type
_entity.pdbx_description
1 polymer ?
#
loop_
_entity_poly.entity_id
_entity_poly.type
_entity_poly.pdbx_seq_one_letter_code
_entity_poly.pdbx_strand_id
1 'polypeptide(L)'
;MSSLMNWLEPQEQLEAREEQLRQQVNALSDAERKAFYQEQSKLIKDPDTYATLNYFFLGGVHHLYLGRYKRFIAELILLVIAILSFLAGSNGLGIVILVALALYELPQLFLSQKIVRQYNEAKSREIYEQIINSGSPYRQ
;
A
#
# COMPACT_ATOMS: atom_id res chain seq x y z
N MET A 1 -11.59 -1.91 7.39
CA MET A 1 -11.03 -1.71 8.75
C MET A 1 -9.59 -2.18 8.70
N SER A 2 -8.53 -1.46 9.06
CA SER A 2 -8.29 -0.09 9.53
C SER A 2 -6.87 0.23 9.07
N SER A 3 -6.70 1.09 8.06
CA SER A 3 -5.34 1.43 7.62
C SER A 3 -4.57 2.32 8.60
N LEU A 4 -5.26 2.85 9.62
CA LEU A 4 -4.59 3.55 10.71
C LEU A 4 -3.93 2.56 11.68
N MET A 5 -4.41 1.32 11.79
CA MET A 5 -3.91 0.31 12.73
C MET A 5 -2.54 -0.29 12.36
N ASN A 6 -2.11 -0.18 11.10
CA ASN A 6 -0.91 -0.88 10.59
C ASN A 6 0.40 -0.09 10.71
N TRP A 7 0.35 1.19 11.06
CA TRP A 7 1.55 2.01 11.23
C TRP A 7 2.39 1.58 12.42
N LEU A 8 1.72 1.14 13.48
CA LEU A 8 2.35 0.70 14.74
C LEU A 8 2.66 -0.80 14.77
N GLU A 9 2.33 -1.54 13.71
CA GLU A 9 2.62 -2.97 13.64
C GLU A 9 4.14 -3.19 13.81
N PRO A 10 4.60 -3.92 14.83
CA PRO A 10 6.01 -4.27 14.95
C PRO A 10 6.51 -5.02 13.71
N GLN A 11 7.75 -4.77 13.31
CA GLN A 11 8.33 -5.43 12.13
C GLN A 11 8.29 -6.96 12.27
N GLU A 12 8.52 -7.49 13.48
CA GLU A 12 8.42 -8.92 13.79
C GLU A 12 7.04 -9.51 13.48
N GLN A 13 5.96 -8.76 13.69
CA GLN A 13 4.60 -9.24 13.39
C GLN A 13 4.38 -9.35 11.87
N LEU A 14 4.86 -8.37 11.11
CA LEU A 14 4.81 -8.43 9.65
C LEU A 14 5.64 -9.60 9.12
N GLU A 15 6.85 -9.79 9.63
CA GLU A 15 7.73 -10.90 9.28
C GLU A 15 7.11 -12.26 9.63
N ALA A 16 6.46 -12.38 10.79
CA ALA A 16 5.74 -13.59 11.17
C ALA A 16 4.57 -13.90 10.20
N ARG A 17 3.83 -12.88 9.76
CA ARG A 17 2.73 -13.06 8.79
C ARG A 17 3.23 -13.46 7.40
N GLU A 18 4.32 -12.85 6.95
CA GLU A 18 5.01 -13.23 5.70
C GLU A 18 5.56 -14.66 5.78
N GLU A 19 6.17 -15.04 6.91
CA GLU A 19 6.71 -16.38 7.14
C GLU A 19 5.60 -17.43 7.14
N GLN A 20 4.51 -17.16 7.86
CA GLN A 20 3.35 -18.04 7.90
C GLN A 20 2.79 -18.28 6.50
N LEU A 21 2.67 -17.21 5.70
CA LEU A 21 2.21 -17.33 4.32
C LEU A 21 3.19 -18.15 3.46
N ARG A 22 4.51 -17.96 3.65
CA ARG A 22 5.53 -18.74 2.95
C ARG A 22 5.43 -20.23 3.25
N GLN A 23 5.24 -20.60 4.52
CA GLN A 23 5.04 -21.98 4.93
C GLN A 23 3.76 -22.58 4.32
N GLN A 24 2.68 -21.81 4.31
CA GLN A 24 1.42 -22.19 3.67
C GLN A 24 1.57 -22.43 2.16
N VAL A 25 2.25 -21.54 1.44
CA VAL A 25 2.53 -21.69 0.01
C VAL A 25 3.44 -22.88 -0.29
N ASN A 26 4.41 -23.17 0.59
CA ASN A 26 5.29 -24.33 0.46
C ASN A 26 4.57 -25.67 0.66
N ALA A 27 3.43 -25.67 1.36
CA ALA A 27 2.60 -26.86 1.56
C ALA A 27 1.60 -27.11 0.42
N LEU A 28 1.49 -26.19 -0.56
CA LEU A 28 0.66 -26.38 -1.75
C LEU A 28 1.25 -27.45 -2.68
N SER A 29 0.41 -28.04 -3.54
CA SER A 29 0.88 -28.86 -4.66
C SER A 29 1.72 -28.02 -5.63
N ASP A 30 2.54 -28.69 -6.46
CA ASP A 30 3.38 -27.99 -7.45
C ASP A 30 2.58 -27.12 -8.42
N ALA A 31 1.40 -27.59 -8.84
CA ALA A 31 0.52 -26.85 -9.74
C ALA A 31 -0.05 -25.59 -9.06
N GLU A 32 -0.55 -25.71 -7.84
CA GLU A 32 -1.09 -24.59 -7.05
C GLU A 32 0.00 -23.57 -6.69
N ARG A 33 1.17 -24.04 -6.26
CA ARG A 33 2.33 -23.20 -5.96
C ARG A 33 2.81 -22.43 -7.19
N LYS A 34 2.83 -23.07 -8.36
CA LYS A 34 3.15 -22.39 -9.62
C LYS A 34 2.12 -21.32 -9.96
N ALA A 35 0.83 -21.62 -9.85
CA ALA A 35 -0.24 -20.64 -10.07
C ALA A 35 -0.14 -19.45 -9.12
N PHE A 36 0.19 -19.71 -7.84
CA PHE A 36 0.43 -18.68 -6.84
C PHE A 36 1.51 -17.68 -7.26
N TYR A 37 2.70 -18.16 -7.60
CA TYR A 37 3.80 -17.27 -7.97
C TYR A 37 3.55 -16.54 -9.29
N GLN A 38 2.85 -17.18 -10.22
CA GLN A 38 2.44 -16.54 -11.48
C GLN A 38 1.51 -15.35 -11.23
N GLU A 39 0.50 -15.48 -10.36
CA GLU A 39 -0.40 -14.35 -10.05
C GLU A 39 0.27 -13.32 -9.13
N GLN A 40 1.04 -13.77 -8.13
CA GLN A 40 1.75 -12.88 -7.21
C GLN A 40 2.70 -11.95 -7.96
N SER A 41 3.51 -12.47 -8.88
CA SER A 41 4.50 -11.68 -9.63
C SER A 41 3.90 -10.50 -10.41
N LYS A 42 2.62 -10.57 -10.78
CA LYS A 42 1.91 -9.50 -11.50
C LYS A 42 1.43 -8.37 -10.60
N LEU A 43 1.24 -8.64 -9.30
CA LEU A 43 0.55 -7.75 -8.38
C LEU A 43 1.46 -7.15 -7.30
N ILE A 44 2.61 -7.77 -7.04
CA ILE A 44 3.60 -7.26 -6.10
C ILE A 44 4.08 -5.87 -6.51
N LYS A 45 4.20 -5.01 -5.50
CA LYS A 45 4.63 -3.62 -5.63
C LYS A 45 6.02 -3.44 -5.03
N ASP A 46 6.74 -2.46 -5.56
CA ASP A 46 8.10 -2.14 -5.18
C ASP A 46 8.13 -0.93 -4.21
N PRO A 47 8.78 -1.04 -3.04
CA PRO A 47 8.96 0.06 -2.11
C PRO A 47 9.59 1.31 -2.70
N ASP A 48 10.60 1.15 -3.56
CA ASP A 48 11.37 2.27 -4.09
C ASP A 48 10.53 3.08 -5.09
N THR A 49 9.72 2.39 -5.89
CA THR A 49 8.72 3.03 -6.75
C THR A 49 7.72 3.84 -5.92
N TYR A 50 7.22 3.29 -4.81
CA TYR A 50 6.31 4.01 -3.92
C TYR A 50 6.97 5.25 -3.30
N ALA A 51 8.20 5.11 -2.79
CA ALA A 51 8.97 6.22 -2.22
C ALA A 51 9.25 7.32 -3.26
N THR A 52 9.60 6.93 -4.49
CA THR A 52 9.83 7.85 -5.61
C THR A 52 8.57 8.65 -5.90
N LEU A 53 7.41 7.99 -5.98
CA LEU A 53 6.14 8.68 -6.21
C LEU A 53 5.80 9.64 -5.07
N ASN A 54 6.04 9.24 -3.81
CA ASN A 54 5.77 10.08 -2.66
C ASN A 54 6.69 11.31 -2.61
N TYR A 55 7.96 11.16 -2.98
CA TYR A 55 8.94 12.24 -3.01
C TYR A 55 8.67 13.26 -4.12
N PHE A 56 8.36 12.79 -5.34
CA PHE A 56 8.21 13.68 -6.51
C PHE A 56 6.84 14.33 -6.62
N PHE A 57 5.79 13.69 -6.12
CA PHE A 57 4.42 14.13 -6.34
C PHE A 57 3.70 14.43 -5.03
N LEU A 58 3.68 15.71 -4.69
CA LEU A 58 2.87 16.25 -3.60
C LEU A 58 1.37 16.06 -3.92
N GLY A 59 0.56 15.67 -2.94
CA GLY A 59 -0.87 15.43 -3.14
C GLY A 59 -1.22 13.96 -3.43
N GLY A 60 -0.43 13.03 -2.92
CA GLY A 60 -0.91 11.67 -2.73
C GLY A 60 -0.80 10.67 -3.87
N VAL A 61 -0.05 10.96 -4.94
CA VAL A 61 0.01 10.08 -6.12
C VAL A 61 0.50 8.67 -5.76
N HIS A 62 1.38 8.53 -4.77
CA HIS A 62 1.82 7.23 -4.26
C HIS A 62 0.67 6.35 -3.73
N HIS A 63 -0.47 6.92 -3.33
CA HIS A 63 -1.66 6.13 -2.97
C HIS A 63 -2.30 5.46 -4.18
N LEU A 64 -2.22 6.05 -5.37
CA LEU A 64 -2.71 5.42 -6.61
C LEU A 64 -1.95 4.13 -6.92
N TYR A 65 -0.64 4.12 -6.66
CA TYR A 65 0.22 2.96 -6.90
C TYR A 65 -0.23 1.71 -6.11
N LEU A 66 -0.76 1.92 -4.90
CA LEU A 66 -1.34 0.87 -4.04
C LEU A 66 -2.86 0.71 -4.23
N GLY A 67 -3.48 1.39 -5.19
CA GLY A 67 -4.93 1.35 -5.43
C GLY A 67 -5.79 2.02 -4.34
N ARG A 68 -5.22 2.92 -3.53
CA ARG A 68 -5.89 3.59 -2.40
C ARG A 68 -6.57 4.90 -2.82
N TYR A 69 -7.48 4.83 -3.80
CA TYR A 69 -8.10 6.01 -4.44
C TYR A 69 -8.75 7.01 -3.48
N LYS A 70 -9.41 6.52 -2.40
CA LYS A 70 -10.06 7.41 -1.42
C LYS A 70 -9.08 8.36 -0.73
N ARG A 71 -7.84 7.91 -0.46
CA ARG A 71 -6.82 8.75 0.17
C ARG A 71 -6.24 9.75 -0.81
N PHE A 72 -5.93 9.28 -2.01
CA PHE A 72 -5.50 10.15 -3.10
C PHE A 72 -6.49 11.30 -3.30
N ILE A 73 -7.79 11.01 -3.43
CA ILE A 73 -8.82 12.05 -3.61
C ILE A 73 -8.86 13.03 -2.42
N ALA A 74 -8.74 12.53 -1.19
CA ALA A 74 -8.77 13.39 -0.01
C ALA A 74 -7.56 14.34 0.05
N GLU A 75 -6.34 13.83 -0.17
CA GLU A 75 -5.12 14.64 -0.21
C GLU A 75 -5.12 15.62 -1.38
N LEU A 76 -5.61 15.19 -2.55
CA LEU A 76 -5.77 16.06 -3.71
C LEU A 76 -6.74 17.22 -3.43
N ILE A 77 -7.89 16.95 -2.80
CA ILE A 77 -8.84 18.00 -2.40
C ILE A 77 -8.18 18.99 -1.43
N LEU A 78 -7.47 18.49 -0.41
CA LEU A 78 -6.76 19.34 0.54
C LEU A 78 -5.69 20.21 -0.14
N LEU A 79 -4.92 19.62 -1.07
CA LEU A 79 -3.93 20.36 -1.84
C LEU A 79 -4.58 21.46 -2.70
N VAL A 80 -5.71 21.15 -3.35
CA VAL A 80 -6.47 22.14 -4.13
C VAL A 80 -7.00 23.27 -3.24
N ILE A 81 -7.54 22.95 -2.06
CA ILE A 81 -7.99 23.97 -1.09
C ILE A 81 -6.82 24.85 -0.66
N ALA A 82 -5.63 24.26 -0.39
CA ALA A 82 -4.45 25.02 -0.04
C ALA A 82 -4.05 26.00 -1.14
N ILE A 83 -4.00 25.54 -2.40
CA ILE A 83 -3.71 26.39 -3.57
C ILE A 83 -4.73 27.52 -3.70
N LEU A 84 -6.03 27.21 -3.63
CA LEU A 84 -7.09 28.23 -3.70
C LEU A 84 -7.00 29.26 -2.57
N SER A 85 -6.57 28.83 -1.38
CA SER A 85 -6.35 29.72 -0.23
C SER A 85 -5.22 30.73 -0.51
N PHE A 86 -4.12 30.32 -1.14
CA PHE A 86 -3.07 31.24 -1.56
C PHE A 86 -3.57 32.23 -2.62
N LEU A 87 -4.32 31.75 -3.61
CA LEU A 87 -4.88 32.61 -4.68
C LEU A 87 -5.89 33.63 -4.14
N ALA A 88 -6.64 33.27 -3.10
CA ALA A 88 -7.59 34.16 -2.42
C ALA A 88 -6.92 35.15 -1.45
N GLY A 89 -5.59 35.11 -1.28
CA GLY A 89 -4.84 35.96 -0.36
C GLY A 89 -4.89 35.51 1.11
N SER A 90 -5.56 34.40 1.43
CA SER A 90 -5.68 33.84 2.78
C SER A 90 -4.54 32.87 3.13
N ASN A 91 -3.30 33.32 2.96
CA ASN A 91 -2.10 32.47 2.99
C ASN A 91 -1.95 31.60 4.24
N GLY A 92 -2.46 32.04 5.41
CA GLY A 92 -2.37 31.28 6.66
C GLY A 92 -3.04 29.90 6.60
N LEU A 93 -4.23 29.81 5.99
CA LEU A 93 -4.95 28.53 5.89
C LEU A 93 -4.25 27.58 4.91
N GLY A 94 -3.77 28.09 3.78
CA GLY A 94 -2.95 27.33 2.83
C GLY A 94 -1.70 26.74 3.47
N ILE A 95 -0.96 27.53 4.26
CA ILE A 95 0.23 27.06 4.98
C ILE A 95 -0.12 25.96 5.98
N VAL A 96 -1.17 26.14 6.79
CA VAL A 96 -1.58 25.13 7.77
C VAL A 96 -1.92 23.80 7.09
N ILE A 97 -2.64 23.83 5.97
CA ILE A 97 -2.98 22.61 5.22
C ILE A 97 -1.72 21.96 4.64
N LEU A 98 -0.80 22.72 4.05
CA LEU A 98 0.44 22.17 3.50
C LEU A 98 1.32 21.54 4.59
N VAL A 99 1.44 22.18 5.76
CA VAL A 99 2.17 21.61 6.90
C VAL A 99 1.51 20.32 7.37
N ALA A 100 0.18 20.29 7.48
CA ALA A 100 -0.56 19.09 7.86
C ALA A 100 -0.37 17.94 6.85
N LEU A 101 -0.42 18.24 5.55
CA LEU A 101 -0.14 17.26 4.50
C LEU A 101 1.30 16.75 4.57
N ALA A 102 2.29 17.63 4.75
CA ALA A 102 3.69 17.23 4.88
C ALA A 102 3.92 16.35 6.11
N LEU A 103 3.35 16.69 7.27
CA LEU A 103 3.43 15.86 8.48
C LEU A 103 2.77 14.48 8.30
N TYR A 104 1.80 14.37 7.40
CA TYR A 104 1.13 13.11 7.09
C TYR A 104 1.83 12.27 6.01
N GLU A 105 2.33 12.90 4.95
CA GLU A 105 2.99 12.25 3.81
C GLU A 105 4.44 11.89 4.12
N LEU A 106 5.19 12.74 4.83
CA LEU A 106 6.62 12.53 5.08
C LEU A 106 6.92 11.21 5.82
N PRO A 107 6.15 10.79 6.85
CA PRO A 107 6.34 9.46 7.43
C PRO A 107 6.11 8.31 6.44
N GLN A 108 5.26 8.48 5.43
CA GLN A 108 5.03 7.47 4.38
C GLN A 108 6.28 7.27 3.51
N LEU A 109 7.07 8.32 3.29
CA LEU A 109 8.33 8.24 2.57
C LEU A 109 9.31 7.28 3.26
N PHE A 110 9.52 7.49 4.56
CA PHE A 110 10.46 6.70 5.36
C PHE A 110 9.96 5.29 5.67
N LEU A 111 8.64 5.10 5.71
CA LEU A 111 8.02 3.80 5.97
C LEU A 111 7.55 3.10 4.70
N SER A 112 8.01 3.54 3.53
CA SER A 112 7.66 2.97 2.22
C SER A 112 7.81 1.44 2.18
N GLN A 113 8.95 0.93 2.66
CA GLN A 113 9.25 -0.50 2.72
C GLN A 113 8.20 -1.27 3.52
N LYS A 114 7.84 -0.78 4.70
CA LYS A 114 6.84 -1.42 5.55
C LYS A 114 5.44 -1.35 4.93
N ILE A 115 5.05 -0.18 4.43
CA ILE A 115 3.73 0.05 3.82
C ILE A 115 3.52 -0.87 2.61
N VAL A 116 4.54 -0.99 1.77
CA VAL A 116 4.49 -1.82 0.56
C VAL A 116 4.56 -3.31 0.91
N ARG A 117 5.39 -3.73 1.88
CA ARG A 117 5.40 -5.13 2.37
C ARG A 117 4.05 -5.55 2.94
N GLN A 118 3.41 -4.71 3.75
CA GLN A 118 2.06 -4.96 4.26
C GLN A 118 1.03 -5.11 3.13
N TYR A 119 1.11 -4.26 2.10
CA TYR A 119 0.24 -4.36 0.93
C TYR A 119 0.50 -5.68 0.17
N ASN A 120 1.76 -6.01 -0.06
CA ASN A 120 2.19 -7.20 -0.78
C ASN A 120 1.80 -8.49 -0.03
N GLU A 121 1.96 -8.54 1.28
CA GLU A 121 1.55 -9.67 2.12
C GLU A 121 0.04 -9.87 2.06
N ALA A 122 -0.75 -8.79 2.23
CA ALA A 122 -2.20 -8.87 2.14
C ALA A 122 -2.66 -9.35 0.75
N LYS A 123 -2.07 -8.81 -0.32
CA LYS A 123 -2.39 -9.22 -1.70
C LYS A 123 -2.01 -10.67 -1.96
N SER A 124 -0.87 -11.10 -1.44
CA SER A 124 -0.41 -12.48 -1.55
C SER A 124 -1.34 -13.43 -0.79
N ARG A 125 -1.83 -13.04 0.38
CA ARG A 125 -2.81 -13.81 1.15
C ARG A 125 -4.15 -13.95 0.39
N GLU A 126 -4.63 -12.87 -0.23
CA GLU A 126 -5.81 -12.94 -1.10
C GLU A 126 -5.62 -13.94 -2.25
N ILE A 127 -4.45 -13.95 -2.91
CA ILE A 127 -4.15 -14.91 -3.98
C ILE A 127 -4.13 -16.34 -3.44
N TYR A 128 -3.47 -16.57 -2.30
CA TYR A 128 -3.42 -17.89 -1.67
C TYR A 128 -4.83 -18.42 -1.36
N GLU A 129 -5.68 -17.59 -0.75
CA GLU A 129 -7.07 -17.94 -0.44
C GLU A 129 -7.88 -18.21 -1.71
N GLN A 130 -7.67 -17.43 -2.77
CA GLN A 130 -8.30 -17.68 -4.07
C GLN A 130 -7.91 -19.05 -4.62
N ILE A 131 -6.64 -19.44 -4.59
CA ILE A 131 -6.18 -20.73 -5.15
C ILE A 131 -6.79 -21.91 -4.39
N ILE A 132 -6.86 -21.82 -3.06
CA ILE A 132 -7.43 -22.89 -2.23
C ILE A 132 -8.95 -22.97 -2.40
N ASN A 133 -9.63 -21.82 -2.41
CA ASN A 133 -11.10 -21.78 -2.51
C ASN A 133 -11.61 -22.05 -3.92
N SER A 134 -10.83 -21.74 -4.95
CA SER A 134 -11.23 -21.96 -6.35
C SER A 134 -11.18 -23.42 -6.77
N GLY A 135 -10.73 -24.34 -5.89
CA GLY A 135 -10.59 -25.75 -6.21
C GLY A 135 -9.83 -25.90 -7.52
N SER A 136 -8.54 -25.52 -7.51
CA SER A 136 -7.63 -25.56 -8.67
C SER A 136 -8.06 -26.60 -9.72
N PRO A 137 -8.29 -26.22 -11.00
CA PRO A 137 -8.70 -27.15 -12.05
C PRO A 137 -7.68 -28.28 -12.31
N TYR A 138 -6.57 -28.29 -11.59
CA TYR A 138 -5.52 -29.32 -11.56
C TYR A 138 -5.73 -30.39 -10.45
N ARG A 139 -6.86 -30.39 -9.73
CA ARG A 139 -7.33 -31.58 -8.98
C ARG A 139 -7.94 -32.60 -9.95
N GLN A 140 -7.10 -33.28 -10.74
CA GLN A 140 -7.44 -34.54 -11.40
C GLN A 140 -6.25 -35.48 -11.32
#